data_AF-A0A3C1HU74-F1
#
_entry.id   AF-A0A3C1HU74-F1
#
_cell.length_a   1.000
_cell.length_b   1.000
_cell.length_c   1.000
_cell.angle_alpha   90.00
_cell.angle_beta   90.00
_cell.angle_gamma   90.00
#
_symmetry.space_group_name_H-M   'P 1'
#
loop_
_entity.id
_entity.type
_entity.pdbx_description
1 polymer ?
#
loop_
_entity_poly.entity_id
_entity_poly.type
_entity_poly.pdbx_seq_one_letter_code
_entity_poly.pdbx_strand_id
1 'polypeptide(L)'
;MALTQIQEEIARALNELSGKEGSKARITEALLAKKIRELNKLESKKKAGIALADLEAAVSQLEEDGKSHYALTVNSANELMIEKRDESKPLTQEAHHRRMQSEKSMTLLKGTDLSARQKAAGKKASFSKQKRTKRESLSIYGDWQDSADG
;
A
#
# COMPACT_ATOMS: atom_id res chain seq x y z
N MET A 1 5.95 22.69 5.37
CA MET A 1 6.28 21.72 6.44
C MET A 1 7.11 20.59 5.84
N ALA A 2 7.88 19.82 6.63
CA ALA A 2 8.57 18.65 6.07
C ALA A 2 7.58 17.49 5.95
N LEU A 3 7.37 16.99 4.72
CA LEU A 3 6.53 15.81 4.51
C LEU A 3 7.17 14.57 5.08
N THR A 4 6.35 13.65 5.56
CA THR A 4 6.82 12.30 5.82
C THR A 4 7.05 11.56 4.50
N GLN A 5 7.89 10.53 4.51
CA GLN A 5 8.20 9.73 3.32
C GLN A 5 6.94 9.19 2.61
N ILE A 6 5.91 8.84 3.37
CA ILE A 6 4.64 8.35 2.79
C ILE A 6 3.88 9.48 2.09
N GLN A 7 3.89 10.70 2.65
CA GLN A 7 3.22 11.85 2.06
C GLN A 7 3.92 12.33 0.77
N GLU A 8 5.26 12.29 0.72
CA GLU A 8 6.02 12.57 -0.50
C GLU A 8 5.69 11.58 -1.62
N GLU A 9 5.61 10.28 -1.29
CA GLU A 9 5.26 9.24 -2.26
C GLU A 9 3.80 9.34 -2.71
N ILE A 10 2.88 9.73 -1.83
CA ILE A 10 1.48 10.04 -2.18
C ILE A 10 1.44 11.20 -3.18
N ALA A 11 2.13 12.31 -2.88
CA ALA A 11 2.17 13.48 -3.76
C ALA A 11 2.79 13.14 -5.14
N ARG A 12 3.84 12.32 -5.15
CA ARG A 12 4.47 11.84 -6.39
C ARG A 12 3.51 10.97 -7.22
N ALA A 13 2.81 10.04 -6.57
CA ALA A 13 1.84 9.18 -7.24
C ALA A 13 0.66 9.98 -7.82
N LEU A 14 0.15 10.98 -7.08
CA LEU A 14 -0.90 11.88 -7.56
C LEU A 14 -0.48 12.68 -8.80
N ASN A 15 0.75 13.20 -8.81
CA ASN A 15 1.28 13.92 -9.98
C ASN A 15 1.42 13.01 -11.22
N GLU A 16 1.91 11.78 -11.05
CA GLU A 16 2.05 10.86 -12.20
C GLU A 16 0.70 10.41 -12.75
N LEU A 17 -0.28 10.16 -11.86
CA LEU A 17 -1.63 9.76 -12.25
C LEU A 17 -2.39 10.89 -12.93
N SER A 18 -2.34 12.10 -12.35
CA SER A 18 -2.99 13.27 -12.95
C SER A 18 -2.36 13.68 -14.29
N GLY A 19 -1.06 13.43 -14.48
CA GLY A 19 -0.40 13.61 -15.78
C GLY A 19 -0.80 12.59 -16.85
N LYS A 20 -1.13 11.35 -16.45
CA LYS A 20 -1.49 10.26 -17.39
C LYS A 20 -2.95 10.25 -17.78
N GLU A 21 -3.86 10.52 -16.84
CA GLU A 21 -5.30 10.45 -17.09
C GLU A 21 -5.95 11.82 -17.41
N GLY A 22 -5.15 12.90 -17.41
CA GLY A 22 -5.61 14.24 -17.73
C GLY A 22 -6.40 14.91 -16.60
N SER A 23 -6.73 16.20 -16.78
CA SER A 23 -7.24 17.08 -15.72
C SER A 23 -8.62 16.71 -15.13
N LYS A 24 -9.32 15.68 -15.63
CA LYS A 24 -10.65 15.25 -15.15
C LYS A 24 -10.69 13.83 -14.60
N ALA A 25 -9.52 13.22 -14.44
CA ALA A 25 -9.42 11.86 -13.95
C ALA A 25 -9.85 11.75 -12.48
N ARG A 26 -10.74 10.80 -12.20
CA ARG A 26 -11.08 10.41 -10.83
C ARG A 26 -10.14 9.32 -10.36
N ILE A 27 -9.21 9.70 -9.50
CA ILE A 27 -8.24 8.80 -8.89
C ILE A 27 -8.89 8.22 -7.62
N THR A 28 -9.06 6.90 -7.58
CA THR A 28 -9.55 6.21 -6.39
C THR A 28 -8.39 5.89 -5.45
N GLU A 29 -8.69 5.75 -4.16
CA GLU A 29 -7.73 5.33 -3.14
C GLU A 29 -7.00 4.03 -3.52
N ALA A 30 -7.73 3.04 -4.03
CA ALA A 30 -7.15 1.76 -4.43
C ALA A 30 -6.13 1.93 -5.57
N LEU A 31 -6.43 2.79 -6.53
CA LEU A 31 -5.56 3.08 -7.66
C LEU A 31 -4.31 3.86 -7.21
N LEU A 32 -4.48 4.83 -6.32
CA LEU A 32 -3.38 5.57 -5.71
C LEU A 32 -2.47 4.64 -4.89
N ALA A 33 -3.04 3.78 -4.03
CA ALA A 33 -2.29 2.82 -3.22
C ALA A 33 -1.55 1.81 -4.10
N LYS A 34 -2.17 1.33 -5.19
CA LYS A 34 -1.52 0.48 -6.18
C LYS A 34 -0.32 1.20 -6.81
N LYS A 35 -0.49 2.46 -7.19
CA LYS A 35 0.57 3.25 -7.82
C LYS A 35 1.76 3.48 -6.89
N ILE A 36 1.52 3.79 -5.62
CA ILE A 36 2.57 3.92 -4.60
C ILE A 36 3.35 2.61 -4.46
N ARG A 37 2.66 1.45 -4.45
CA ARG A 37 3.34 0.15 -4.40
C ARG A 37 4.17 -0.13 -5.64
N GLU A 38 3.67 0.20 -6.83
CA GLU A 38 4.43 0.07 -8.09
C GLU A 38 5.69 0.93 -8.07
N LEU A 39 5.57 2.20 -7.67
CA LEU A 39 6.70 3.13 -7.54
C LEU A 39 7.76 2.62 -6.56
N ASN A 40 7.32 1.97 -5.48
CA ASN A 40 8.18 1.45 -4.43
C ASN A 40 8.58 -0.03 -4.61
N LYS A 41 8.16 -0.66 -5.72
CA LYS A 41 8.39 -2.10 -6.01
C LYS A 41 7.98 -3.01 -4.86
N LEU A 42 6.89 -2.69 -4.18
CA LEU A 42 6.36 -3.50 -3.09
C LEU A 42 5.62 -4.71 -3.66
N GLU A 43 6.21 -5.90 -3.54
CA GLU A 43 5.60 -7.18 -3.97
C GLU A 43 4.45 -7.66 -3.07
N SER A 44 4.14 -6.91 -2.01
CA SER A 44 3.10 -7.26 -1.06
C SER A 44 1.71 -7.34 -1.73
N LYS A 45 1.12 -8.54 -1.71
CA LYS A 45 -0.27 -8.81 -2.11
C LYS A 45 -1.31 -8.19 -1.15
N LYS A 46 -0.90 -7.60 -0.02
CA LYS A 46 -1.85 -7.04 0.96
C LYS A 46 -2.51 -5.79 0.42
N LYS A 47 -3.84 -5.78 0.37
CA LYS A 47 -4.65 -4.59 0.12
C LYS A 47 -4.55 -3.66 1.34
N ALA A 48 -3.63 -2.72 1.29
CA ALA A 48 -3.51 -1.61 2.21
C ALA A 48 -4.04 -0.31 1.58
N GLY A 49 -4.88 0.41 2.32
CA GLY A 49 -5.40 1.73 1.97
C GLY A 49 -4.43 2.86 2.33
N ILE A 50 -4.90 4.09 2.19
CA ILE A 50 -4.16 5.32 2.50
C ILE A 50 -4.84 6.02 3.67
N ALA A 51 -4.04 6.50 4.62
CA ALA A 51 -4.55 7.29 5.74
C ALA A 51 -5.04 8.65 5.25
N LEU A 52 -6.23 9.08 5.68
CA LEU A 52 -6.80 10.36 5.28
C LEU A 52 -5.88 11.52 5.63
N ALA A 53 -5.31 11.52 6.84
CA ALA A 53 -4.41 12.57 7.30
C ALA A 53 -3.16 12.72 6.41
N ASP A 54 -2.59 11.61 5.94
CA ASP A 54 -1.43 11.64 5.03
C ASP A 54 -1.81 12.12 3.63
N LEU A 55 -3.01 11.76 3.16
CA LEU A 55 -3.53 12.24 1.89
C LEU A 55 -3.80 13.75 1.93
N GLU A 56 -4.45 14.24 2.98
CA GLU A 56 -4.76 15.66 3.15
C GLU A 56 -3.47 16.48 3.23
N ALA A 57 -2.48 16.05 4.02
CA ALA A 57 -1.19 16.73 4.09
C ALA A 57 -0.48 16.80 2.72
N ALA A 58 -0.49 15.69 1.98
CA ALA A 58 0.12 15.64 0.64
C ALA A 58 -0.62 16.54 -0.37
N VAL A 59 -1.95 16.59 -0.32
CA VAL A 59 -2.78 17.46 -1.18
C VAL A 59 -2.57 18.92 -0.83
N SER A 60 -2.63 19.29 0.46
CA SER A 60 -2.39 20.66 0.92
C SER A 60 -1.04 21.17 0.44
N GLN A 61 0.01 20.34 0.44
CA GLN A 61 1.30 20.77 -0.09
C GLN A 61 1.31 20.94 -1.61
N LEU A 62 0.64 20.08 -2.38
CA LEU A 62 0.53 20.25 -3.82
C LEU A 62 -0.24 21.53 -4.21
N GLU A 63 -1.20 21.91 -3.37
CA GLU A 63 -1.96 23.15 -3.50
C GLU A 63 -1.14 24.37 -3.09
N GLU A 64 -0.37 24.30 -2.00
CA GLU A 64 0.58 25.35 -1.57
C GLU A 64 1.67 25.60 -2.61
N ASP A 65 2.16 24.54 -3.26
CA ASP A 65 3.13 24.63 -4.35
C ASP A 65 2.55 25.28 -5.63
N GLY A 66 1.24 25.59 -5.66
CA GLY A 66 0.55 26.21 -6.80
C GLY A 66 0.49 25.31 -8.04
N LYS A 67 0.73 24.01 -7.89
CA LYS A 67 0.88 23.08 -9.02
C LYS A 67 -0.47 22.56 -9.52
N SER A 68 -1.43 22.34 -8.63
CA SER A 68 -2.74 21.75 -8.94
C SER A 68 -3.70 21.88 -7.75
N HIS A 69 -4.98 22.07 -8.01
CA HIS A 69 -6.03 21.95 -6.99
C HIS A 69 -6.71 20.59 -7.07
N TYR A 70 -7.16 20.09 -5.92
CA TYR A 70 -7.81 18.79 -5.83
C TYR A 70 -9.13 18.88 -5.08
N ALA A 71 -10.11 18.12 -5.57
CA ALA A 71 -11.36 17.88 -4.90
C ALA A 71 -11.34 16.48 -4.28
N LEU A 72 -11.51 16.43 -2.96
CA LEU A 72 -11.59 15.19 -2.22
C LEU A 72 -13.06 14.85 -1.95
N THR A 73 -13.45 13.60 -2.24
CA THR A 73 -14.80 13.09 -1.99
C THR A 73 -14.74 11.67 -1.44
N VAL A 74 -15.82 11.23 -0.78
CA VAL A 74 -15.96 9.87 -0.25
C VAL A 74 -17.20 9.24 -0.88
N ASN A 75 -17.05 8.05 -1.45
CA ASN A 75 -18.17 7.33 -2.05
C ASN A 75 -19.06 6.63 -0.97
N SER A 76 -20.09 5.92 -1.42
CA SER A 76 -20.98 5.14 -0.54
C SER A 76 -20.27 3.96 0.15
N ALA A 77 -19.13 3.51 -0.37
CA ALA A 77 -18.29 2.46 0.21
C ALA A 77 -17.21 3.00 1.17
N ASN A 78 -17.25 4.28 1.52
CA ASN A 78 -16.25 4.96 2.37
C ASN A 78 -14.83 5.01 1.78
N GLU A 79 -14.70 4.87 0.47
CA GLU A 79 -13.43 4.99 -0.24
C GLU A 79 -13.19 6.45 -0.65
N LEU A 80 -11.93 6.87 -0.54
CA LEU A 80 -11.51 8.20 -0.95
C LEU A 80 -11.40 8.30 -2.47
N MET A 81 -11.92 9.39 -3.01
CA MET A 81 -11.85 9.74 -4.41
C MET A 81 -11.24 11.13 -4.54
N ILE A 82 -10.17 11.22 -5.33
CA ILE A 82 -9.44 12.44 -5.61
C ILE A 82 -9.68 12.82 -7.07
N GLU A 83 -10.11 14.05 -7.30
CA GLU A 83 -10.31 14.59 -8.64
C GLU A 83 -9.47 15.87 -8.77
N LYS A 84 -8.66 15.98 -9.82
CA LYS A 84 -7.96 17.24 -10.10
C LYS A 84 -8.98 18.27 -10.59
N ARG A 85 -8.95 19.47 -10.04
CA ARG A 85 -9.87 20.57 -10.38
C ARG A 85 -9.14 21.90 -10.41
N ASP A 86 -9.85 22.92 -10.86
CA ASP A 86 -9.38 24.31 -10.82
C ASP A 86 -9.57 24.94 -9.43
N GLU A 87 -10.45 24.37 -8.60
CA GLU A 87 -10.73 24.83 -7.24
C GLU A 87 -10.50 23.70 -6.24
N SER A 88 -9.87 24.04 -5.10
CA SER A 88 -9.70 23.12 -3.98
C SER A 88 -11.05 22.85 -3.33
N LYS A 89 -11.38 21.57 -3.15
CA LYS A 89 -12.59 21.16 -2.43
C LYS A 89 -12.22 20.17 -1.34
N PRO A 90 -12.11 20.62 -0.09
CA PRO A 90 -11.83 19.72 1.02
C PRO A 90 -13.03 18.79 1.30
N LEU A 91 -12.78 17.72 2.06
CA LEU A 91 -13.84 16.85 2.56
C LEU A 91 -14.80 17.63 3.46
N THR A 92 -16.09 17.27 3.41
CA THR A 92 -17.04 17.73 4.43
C THR A 92 -16.72 17.06 5.77
N GLN A 93 -17.01 17.73 6.89
CA GLN A 93 -16.76 17.18 8.23
C GLN A 93 -17.41 15.80 8.44
N GLU A 94 -18.61 15.60 7.88
CA GLU A 94 -19.30 14.32 7.93
C GLU A 94 -18.55 13.22 7.18
N ALA A 95 -18.10 13.51 5.95
CA ALA A 95 -17.31 12.57 5.15
C ALA A 95 -15.96 12.26 5.84
N HIS A 96 -15.35 13.27 6.47
CA HIS A 96 -14.11 13.12 7.23
C HIS A 96 -14.31 12.17 8.42
N HIS A 97 -15.34 12.40 9.24
CA HIS A 97 -15.68 11.51 10.36
C HIS A 97 -15.97 10.07 9.91
N ARG A 98 -16.76 9.91 8.85
CA ARG A 98 -17.10 8.60 8.30
C ARG A 98 -15.86 7.85 7.82
N ARG A 99 -14.95 8.56 7.15
CA ARG A 99 -13.69 7.98 6.70
C ARG A 99 -12.77 7.59 7.86
N MET A 100 -12.57 8.47 8.84
CA MET A 100 -11.77 8.18 10.03
C MET A 100 -12.27 6.96 10.82
N GLN A 101 -13.58 6.71 10.83
CA GLN A 101 -14.13 5.48 11.42
C GLN A 101 -13.82 4.24 10.58
N SER A 102 -13.96 4.33 9.25
CA SER A 102 -13.64 3.24 8.33
C SER A 102 -12.16 2.84 8.39
N GLU A 103 -11.26 3.80 8.63
CA GLU A 103 -9.82 3.53 8.72
C GLU A 103 -9.44 2.59 9.86
N LYS A 104 -10.20 2.59 10.96
CA LYS A 104 -9.92 1.75 12.13
C LYS A 104 -9.99 0.25 11.83
N SER A 105 -10.75 -0.16 10.83
CA SER A 105 -10.89 -1.55 10.39
C SER A 105 -10.06 -1.88 9.14
N MET A 106 -9.33 -0.91 8.60
CA MET A 106 -8.52 -1.07 7.39
C MET A 106 -7.03 -1.26 7.72
N THR A 107 -6.34 -2.01 6.86
CA THR A 107 -4.88 -1.99 6.85
C THR A 107 -4.42 -0.76 6.07
N LEU A 108 -3.59 0.10 6.65
CA LEU A 108 -3.07 1.31 6.01
C LEU A 108 -1.61 1.14 5.62
N LEU A 109 -1.20 1.76 4.51
CA LEU A 109 0.21 1.89 4.13
C LEU A 109 0.90 2.81 5.14
N LYS A 110 1.98 2.32 5.76
CA LYS A 110 2.79 3.13 6.69
C LYS A 110 4.13 3.46 6.05
N GLY A 111 4.78 4.52 6.53
CA GLY A 111 6.14 4.86 6.11
C GLY A 111 7.14 3.70 6.26
N THR A 112 6.95 2.84 7.25
CA THR A 112 7.78 1.63 7.47
C THR A 112 7.70 0.61 6.33
N ASP A 113 6.55 0.52 5.64
CA ASP A 113 6.39 -0.36 4.48
C ASP A 113 7.21 0.16 3.30
N LEU A 114 7.36 1.48 3.16
CA LEU A 114 8.20 2.12 2.15
C LEU A 114 9.70 2.02 2.47
N SER A 115 10.07 2.06 3.76
CA SER A 115 11.46 1.92 4.22
C SER A 115 12.03 0.49 4.04
N ALA A 116 11.22 -0.51 3.68
CA ALA A 116 11.70 -1.85 3.32
C ALA A 116 12.77 -1.80 2.21
N ARG A 117 12.69 -0.79 1.33
CA ARG A 117 13.68 -0.52 0.29
C ARG A 117 15.03 -0.05 0.85
N GLN A 118 15.07 0.75 1.91
CA GLN A 118 16.33 1.16 2.56
C GLN A 118 17.03 -0.02 3.23
N LYS A 119 16.28 -0.93 3.86
CA LYS A 119 16.86 -2.13 4.47
C LYS A 119 17.31 -3.18 3.44
N ALA A 120 16.65 -3.25 2.28
CA ALA A 120 17.07 -4.11 1.17
C ALA A 120 18.29 -3.55 0.41
N ALA A 121 18.46 -2.24 0.34
CA ALA A 121 19.66 -1.62 -0.26
C ALA A 121 20.90 -1.72 0.65
N GLY A 122 20.74 -1.84 1.97
CA GLY A 122 21.85 -1.98 2.93
C GLY A 122 22.20 -3.42 3.31
N LYS A 123 21.33 -4.41 3.06
CA LYS A 123 21.67 -5.82 3.26
C LYS A 123 22.02 -6.44 1.92
N LYS A 124 23.33 -6.60 1.67
CA LYS A 124 23.82 -7.82 1.02
C LYS A 124 23.25 -8.98 1.81
N ALA A 125 22.07 -9.47 1.41
CA ALA A 125 21.47 -10.65 1.97
C ALA A 125 22.41 -11.81 1.60
N SER A 126 23.28 -12.17 2.55
CA SER A 126 23.92 -13.47 2.58
C SER A 126 22.81 -14.50 2.50
N PHE A 127 22.63 -15.06 1.30
CA PHE A 127 21.68 -16.13 1.03
C PHE A 127 22.18 -17.37 1.79
N SER A 128 21.87 -17.48 3.09
CA SER A 128 22.12 -18.72 3.81
C SER A 128 21.20 -19.77 3.21
N LYS A 129 21.77 -20.68 2.43
CA LYS A 129 21.13 -21.88 1.90
C LYS A 129 20.29 -22.53 3.00
N GLN A 130 18.97 -22.34 2.98
CA GLN A 130 18.07 -23.26 3.66
C GLN A 130 18.19 -24.59 2.91
N LYS A 131 18.92 -25.53 3.52
CA LYS A 131 18.97 -26.93 3.10
C LYS A 131 17.53 -27.43 3.03
N ARG A 132 17.05 -27.61 1.80
CA ARG A 132 15.83 -28.34 1.48
C ARG A 132 15.97 -29.71 2.13
N THR A 133 15.17 -29.99 3.15
CA THR A 133 15.11 -31.31 3.78
C THR A 133 14.72 -32.31 2.69
N LYS A 134 15.61 -33.28 2.46
CA LYS A 134 15.36 -34.44 1.62
C LYS A 134 14.11 -35.11 2.16
N ARG A 135 13.08 -35.22 1.32
CA ARG A 135 11.92 -36.07 1.56
C ARG A 135 12.45 -37.50 1.40
N GLU A 136 12.77 -38.16 2.51
CA GLU A 136 13.05 -39.59 2.48
C GLU A 136 11.77 -40.29 2.01
N SER A 137 11.91 -40.99 0.89
CA SER A 137 10.95 -41.96 0.40
C SER A 137 10.77 -43.02 1.49
N LEU A 138 9.55 -43.14 2.03
CA LEU A 138 9.14 -44.35 2.73
C LEU A 138 9.16 -45.49 1.72
N SER A 139 10.26 -46.24 1.70
CA SER A 139 10.33 -47.56 1.07
C SER A 139 9.47 -48.51 1.89
N ILE A 140 8.28 -48.78 1.37
CA ILE A 140 7.36 -49.82 1.85
C ILE A 140 7.90 -51.16 1.32
N TYR A 141 8.88 -51.72 2.02
CA TYR A 141 9.20 -53.16 2.01
C TYR A 141 9.39 -53.48 3.50
N GLY A 142 8.57 -54.30 4.12
CA GLY A 142 8.44 -55.71 3.78
C GLY A 142 9.25 -56.46 4.84
N ASP A 143 8.60 -56.76 5.97
CA ASP A 143 9.13 -57.68 6.98
C ASP A 143 7.93 -58.33 7.68
N TRP A 144 7.41 -59.37 7.06
CA TRP A 144 6.47 -60.32 7.66
C TRP A 144 7.32 -61.53 8.02
N GLN A 145 7.92 -61.53 9.21
CA GLN A 145 8.47 -62.76 9.75
C GLN A 145 8.43 -62.80 11.28
N ASP A 146 7.88 -63.92 11.74
CA ASP A 146 8.12 -64.59 13.00
C ASP A 146 7.68 -63.90 14.31
N SER A 147 6.54 -64.35 14.80
CA SER A 147 6.34 -64.51 16.24
C SER A 147 5.96 -65.97 16.49
N ALA A 148 7.00 -66.77 16.74
CA ALA A 148 6.89 -68.00 17.48
C ALA A 148 6.60 -67.66 18.95
N ASP A 149 5.50 -68.20 19.50
CA ASP A 149 5.31 -68.29 20.94
C ASP A 149 4.43 -69.52 21.24
N GLY A 150 4.95 -70.41 22.10
CA GLY A 150 4.22 -71.30 23.01
C GLY A 150 3.44 -72.47 22.43
#